data_AF-D7G5T2-F1
#
_entry.id   AF-D7G5T2-F1
#
_cell.length_a   1.000
_cell.length_b   1.000
_cell.length_c   1.000
_cell.angle_alpha   90.00
_cell.angle_beta   90.00
_cell.angle_gamma   90.00
#
_symmetry.space_group_name_H-M   'P 1'
#
loop_
_entity.id
_entity.type
_entity.pdbx_description
1 polymer ?
#
loop_
_entity_poly.entity_id
_entity_poly.type
_entity_poly.pdbx_seq_one_letter_code
_entity_poly.pdbx_strand_id
1 'polypeptide(L)'
;MGDTAVAAAPVADVVHGEKRERAHSDMGELLNSPSAALMTLVDCDHLNDFNAVCEYLAVHAQEVVREVHGEGQPRHQGRLTIDNHRVMLNCPPAPEEGDSHGHILMKTISERSCELGISMKREFRVCDEGDKMHVREDICKGGDTMSHTEAHIPKKFAATKK
;
A
#
# COMPACT_ATOMS: atom_id res chain seq x y z
N MET A 1 26.34 57.68 -18.44
CA MET A 1 24.98 57.15 -18.68
C MET A 1 25.05 56.27 -19.91
N GLY A 2 24.78 54.98 -19.74
CA GLY A 2 24.90 53.98 -20.79
C GLY A 2 24.93 52.58 -20.16
N ASP A 3 23.84 52.23 -19.48
CA ASP A 3 23.58 50.89 -18.96
C ASP A 3 23.42 49.91 -20.13
N THR A 4 24.27 48.90 -20.18
CA THR A 4 24.11 47.79 -21.12
C THR A 4 23.28 46.71 -20.44
N ALA A 5 22.01 46.62 -20.82
CA ALA A 5 21.07 45.62 -20.33
C ALA A 5 21.51 44.20 -20.73
N VAL A 6 21.55 43.30 -19.74
CA VAL A 6 21.77 41.87 -19.91
C VAL A 6 20.45 41.25 -20.37
N ALA A 7 20.42 40.73 -21.59
CA ALA A 7 19.30 39.97 -22.12
C ALA A 7 19.25 38.59 -21.44
N ALA A 8 18.28 38.38 -20.55
CA ALA A 8 17.97 37.07 -20.00
C ALA A 8 17.15 36.27 -21.03
N ALA A 9 17.62 35.07 -21.36
CA ALA A 9 16.96 34.13 -22.24
C ALA A 9 15.67 33.58 -21.61
N PRO A 10 14.60 33.33 -22.39
CA PRO A 10 13.45 32.57 -21.92
C PRO A 10 13.78 31.07 -21.94
N VAL A 11 13.86 30.43 -20.78
CA VAL A 11 13.79 28.97 -20.65
C VAL A 11 12.33 28.59 -20.46
N ALA A 12 11.68 28.25 -21.56
CA ALA A 12 10.47 27.44 -21.57
C ALA A 12 10.84 26.13 -22.26
N ASP A 13 10.76 25.01 -21.54
CA ASP A 13 10.10 23.83 -22.08
C ASP A 13 9.93 22.76 -20.98
N VAL A 14 8.65 22.57 -20.62
CA VAL A 14 7.97 21.28 -20.51
C VAL A 14 8.69 20.20 -19.70
N VAL A 15 8.39 20.17 -18.40
CA VAL A 15 8.44 18.92 -17.64
C VAL A 15 7.34 18.03 -18.19
N HIS A 16 7.72 17.11 -19.08
CA HIS A 16 6.91 15.96 -19.43
C HIS A 16 6.62 15.22 -18.12
N GLY A 17 5.42 15.41 -17.58
CA GLY A 17 4.84 14.49 -16.63
C GLY A 17 4.68 13.17 -17.36
N GLU A 18 5.70 12.33 -17.29
CA GLU A 18 5.62 10.93 -17.68
C GLU A 18 4.45 10.32 -16.91
N LYS A 19 3.30 10.21 -17.60
CA LYS A 19 2.23 9.31 -17.23
C LYS A 19 2.90 7.96 -17.02
N ARG A 20 3.11 7.59 -15.77
CA ARG A 20 3.38 6.20 -15.40
C ARG A 20 2.17 5.40 -15.86
N GLU A 21 2.26 4.80 -17.04
CA GLU A 21 1.47 3.64 -17.42
C GLU A 21 1.84 2.52 -16.44
N ARG A 22 1.20 2.53 -15.26
CA ARG A 22 1.24 1.38 -14.36
C ARG A 22 0.32 0.33 -14.94
N ALA A 23 0.85 -0.87 -15.09
CA ALA A 23 0.23 -2.04 -15.71
C ALA A 23 -1.27 -2.13 -15.38
N HIS A 24 -2.08 -1.82 -16.39
CA HIS A 24 -3.53 -1.96 -16.40
C HIS A 24 -3.88 -3.43 -16.62
N SER A 25 -4.29 -4.13 -15.57
CA SER A 25 -5.04 -5.40 -15.68
C SER A 25 -5.45 -5.89 -14.30
N ASP A 26 -6.76 -6.08 -14.09
CA ASP A 26 -7.39 -7.07 -13.16
C ASP A 26 -8.34 -6.58 -12.06
N MET A 27 -8.74 -5.31 -12.01
CA MET A 27 -9.75 -4.91 -11.01
C MET A 27 -11.12 -5.58 -11.21
N GLY A 28 -11.46 -6.01 -12.44
CA GLY A 28 -12.75 -6.64 -12.74
C GLY A 28 -12.97 -7.98 -12.03
N GLU A 29 -11.90 -8.74 -11.77
CA GLU A 29 -11.98 -10.06 -11.11
C GLU A 29 -11.83 -9.96 -9.58
N LEU A 30 -11.36 -8.82 -9.07
CA LEU A 30 -11.07 -8.60 -7.65
C LEU A 30 -12.22 -7.94 -6.87
N LEU A 31 -13.32 -7.54 -7.52
CA LEU A 31 -14.40 -6.76 -6.91
C LEU A 31 -15.07 -7.39 -5.67
N ASN A 32 -14.85 -8.68 -5.39
CA ASN A 32 -15.32 -9.36 -4.18
C ASN A 32 -14.22 -10.19 -3.50
N SER A 33 -12.95 -9.81 -3.65
CA SER A 33 -11.83 -10.56 -3.12
C SER A 33 -11.38 -10.07 -1.73
N PRO A 34 -10.67 -10.91 -0.94
CA PRO A 34 -10.09 -10.51 0.32
C PRO A 34 -9.21 -9.26 0.22
N SER A 35 -8.45 -9.13 -0.86
CA SER A 35 -7.57 -7.98 -1.09
C SER A 35 -8.37 -6.70 -1.38
N ALA A 36 -9.44 -6.77 -2.18
CA ALA A 36 -10.27 -5.59 -2.44
C ALA A 36 -11.03 -5.09 -1.19
N ALA A 37 -11.50 -6.02 -0.35
CA ALA A 37 -12.11 -5.65 0.94
C ALA A 37 -11.10 -4.95 1.86
N LEU A 38 -9.87 -5.47 1.97
CA LEU A 38 -8.80 -4.79 2.72
C LEU A 38 -8.51 -3.39 2.16
N MET A 39 -8.37 -3.28 0.83
CA MET A 39 -8.08 -2.00 0.17
C MET A 39 -9.20 -0.96 0.39
N THR A 40 -10.44 -1.40 0.59
CA THR A 40 -11.55 -0.51 0.96
C THR A 40 -11.39 0.01 2.39
N LEU A 41 -11.06 -0.88 3.34
CA LEU A 41 -10.91 -0.53 4.76
C LEU A 41 -9.72 0.42 5.03
N VAL A 42 -8.63 0.26 4.27
CA VAL A 42 -7.39 1.04 4.45
C VAL A 42 -7.34 2.32 3.63
N ASP A 43 -8.44 2.67 2.95
CA ASP A 43 -8.55 3.91 2.19
C ASP A 43 -8.49 5.15 3.11
N CYS A 44 -8.04 6.28 2.57
CA CYS A 44 -8.03 7.57 3.25
C CYS A 44 -9.42 8.07 3.70
N ASP A 45 -10.51 7.56 3.14
CA ASP A 45 -11.88 7.89 3.57
C ASP A 45 -12.28 7.21 4.89
N HIS A 46 -11.51 6.20 5.33
CA HIS A 46 -11.83 5.29 6.44
C HIS A 46 -10.88 5.43 7.65
N LEU A 47 -10.48 6.66 7.99
CA LEU A 47 -9.39 6.95 8.95
C LEU A 47 -9.59 6.39 10.37
N ASN A 48 -10.83 6.12 10.81
CA ASN A 48 -11.12 5.65 12.16
C ASN A 48 -11.24 4.11 12.25
N ASP A 49 -10.95 3.40 11.16
CA ASP A 49 -11.24 1.96 11.04
C ASP A 49 -10.04 1.07 11.43
N PHE A 50 -9.06 1.57 12.18
CA PHE A 50 -7.86 0.81 12.57
C PHE A 50 -8.20 -0.55 13.21
N ASN A 51 -9.13 -0.58 14.17
CA ASN A 51 -9.56 -1.83 14.81
C ASN A 51 -10.22 -2.79 13.83
N ALA A 52 -11.04 -2.28 12.91
CA ALA A 52 -11.68 -3.11 11.88
C ALA A 52 -10.65 -3.70 10.91
N VAL A 53 -9.60 -2.94 10.56
CA VAL A 53 -8.46 -3.44 9.78
C VAL A 53 -7.74 -4.55 10.54
N CYS A 54 -7.46 -4.36 11.83
CA CYS A 54 -6.82 -5.39 12.66
C CYS A 54 -7.65 -6.67 12.78
N GLU A 55 -8.96 -6.55 13.02
CA GLU A 55 -9.88 -7.69 13.09
C GLU A 55 -9.95 -8.44 11.76
N TYR A 56 -9.99 -7.70 10.65
CA TYR A 56 -10.01 -8.27 9.31
C TYR A 56 -8.70 -9.03 9.00
N LEU A 57 -7.55 -8.40 9.26
CA LEU A 57 -6.23 -8.99 9.03
C LEU A 57 -6.00 -10.23 9.90
N ALA A 58 -6.53 -10.26 11.13
CA ALA A 58 -6.41 -11.42 12.02
C ALA A 58 -7.01 -12.70 11.41
N VAL A 59 -7.95 -12.57 10.46
CA VAL A 59 -8.61 -13.68 9.78
C VAL A 59 -8.07 -13.89 8.37
N HIS A 60 -7.86 -12.80 7.61
CA HIS A 60 -7.68 -12.87 6.15
C HIS A 60 -6.27 -12.55 5.65
N ALA A 61 -5.31 -12.19 6.51
CA ALA A 61 -4.00 -11.71 6.05
C ALA A 61 -3.27 -12.68 5.11
N GLN A 62 -3.31 -13.98 5.39
CA GLN A 62 -2.67 -14.98 4.52
C GLN A 62 -3.41 -15.18 3.19
N GLU A 63 -4.74 -15.08 3.20
CA GLU A 63 -5.54 -15.18 1.97
C GLU A 63 -5.23 -14.03 1.03
N VAL A 64 -5.11 -12.81 1.58
CA VAL A 64 -4.69 -11.61 0.85
C VAL A 64 -3.32 -11.81 0.20
N VAL A 65 -2.32 -12.31 0.93
CA VAL A 65 -0.97 -12.53 0.38
C VAL A 65 -1.00 -13.54 -0.77
N ARG A 66 -1.66 -14.69 -0.58
CA ARG A 66 -1.76 -15.73 -1.62
C ARG A 66 -2.46 -15.22 -2.88
N GLU A 67 -3.51 -14.43 -2.70
CA GLU A 67 -4.25 -13.80 -3.78
C GLU A 67 -3.36 -12.83 -4.57
N VAL A 68 -2.62 -11.96 -3.88
CA VAL A 68 -1.69 -11.01 -4.53
C VAL A 68 -0.57 -11.75 -5.26
N HIS A 69 -0.04 -12.83 -4.70
CA HIS A 69 1.01 -13.66 -5.32
C HIS A 69 0.52 -14.51 -6.50
N GLY A 70 -0.79 -14.53 -6.75
CA GLY A 70 -1.41 -15.29 -7.83
C GLY A 70 -1.31 -16.81 -7.61
N GLU A 71 -1.26 -17.26 -6.35
CA GLU A 71 -1.24 -18.69 -6.04
C GLU A 71 -2.49 -19.38 -6.62
N GLY A 72 -2.29 -20.39 -7.47
CA GLY A 72 -3.40 -21.09 -8.15
C GLY A 72 -3.86 -20.44 -9.46
N GLN A 73 -3.28 -19.31 -9.88
CA GLN A 73 -3.58 -18.66 -11.15
C GLN A 73 -2.30 -18.48 -12.01
N PRO A 74 -2.07 -19.34 -13.02
CA PRO A 74 -0.83 -19.33 -13.81
C PRO A 74 -0.49 -17.99 -14.51
N ARG A 75 -1.49 -17.13 -14.74
CA ARG A 75 -1.30 -15.83 -15.40
C ARG A 75 -0.84 -14.72 -14.46
N HIS A 76 -0.96 -14.91 -13.14
CA HIS A 76 -0.67 -13.88 -12.13
C HIS A 76 0.44 -14.29 -11.16
N GLN A 77 1.08 -15.43 -11.41
CA GLN A 77 2.15 -15.96 -10.57
C GLN A 77 3.33 -14.98 -10.50
N GLY A 78 3.78 -14.68 -9.27
CA GLY A 78 4.91 -13.78 -9.03
C GLY A 78 4.52 -12.30 -8.98
N ARG A 79 3.22 -11.97 -8.98
CA ARG A 79 2.74 -10.63 -8.69
C ARG A 79 3.01 -10.28 -7.22
N LEU A 80 3.46 -9.05 -6.95
CA LEU A 80 3.74 -8.58 -5.58
C LEU A 80 2.94 -7.32 -5.22
N THR A 81 2.17 -6.78 -6.16
CA THR A 81 1.47 -5.51 -5.98
C THR A 81 0.17 -5.50 -6.76
N ILE A 82 -0.87 -4.96 -6.13
CA ILE A 82 -2.14 -4.58 -6.77
C ILE A 82 -2.44 -3.11 -6.44
N ASP A 83 -3.13 -2.42 -7.36
CA ASP A 83 -3.42 -0.99 -7.28
C ASP A 83 -4.85 -0.76 -7.80
N ASN A 84 -5.72 -0.17 -6.97
CA ASN A 84 -7.11 0.16 -7.35
C ASN A 84 -7.30 1.67 -7.62
N HIS A 85 -6.20 2.38 -7.87
CA HIS A 85 -6.10 3.84 -8.01
C HIS A 85 -6.33 4.66 -6.74
N ARG A 86 -6.88 4.07 -5.68
CA ARG A 86 -7.05 4.73 -4.39
C ARG A 86 -6.06 4.23 -3.34
N VAL A 87 -5.78 2.93 -3.39
CA VAL A 87 -4.91 2.19 -2.51
C VAL A 87 -3.99 1.32 -3.36
N MET A 88 -2.72 1.33 -3.00
CA MET A 88 -1.75 0.34 -3.44
C MET A 88 -1.53 -0.67 -2.32
N LEU A 89 -1.63 -1.95 -2.62
CA LEU A 89 -1.30 -3.05 -1.71
C LEU A 89 -0.09 -3.80 -2.26
N ASN A 90 0.96 -3.89 -1.46
CA ASN A 90 2.20 -4.60 -1.76
C ASN A 90 2.37 -5.77 -0.78
N CYS A 91 2.64 -6.96 -1.31
CA CYS A 91 2.97 -8.16 -0.54
C CYS A 91 4.36 -8.63 -1.00
N PRO A 92 5.44 -8.32 -0.27
CA PRO A 92 6.78 -8.74 -0.64
C PRO A 92 6.89 -10.28 -0.70
N PRO A 93 7.91 -10.82 -1.38
CA PRO A 93 8.16 -12.26 -1.36
C PRO A 93 8.46 -12.75 0.06
N ALA A 94 8.28 -14.05 0.28
CA ALA A 94 8.69 -14.67 1.53
C ALA A 94 10.20 -14.46 1.75
N PRO A 95 10.65 -14.22 3.01
CA PRO A 95 12.06 -14.03 3.30
C PRO A 95 12.87 -15.27 2.95
N GLU A 96 14.01 -15.08 2.30
CA GLU A 96 14.98 -16.14 1.98
C GLU A 96 15.94 -16.40 3.16
N GLU A 97 16.68 -17.50 3.11
CA GLU A 97 17.68 -17.81 4.15
C GLU A 97 18.77 -16.72 4.17
N GLY A 98 18.91 -16.04 5.31
CA GLY A 98 19.83 -14.91 5.47
C GLY A 98 19.21 -13.54 5.18
N ASP A 99 17.93 -13.49 4.81
CA ASP A 99 17.21 -12.25 4.63
C ASP A 99 16.86 -11.57 5.98
N SER A 100 17.01 -10.25 6.03
CA SER A 100 16.74 -9.39 7.19
C SER A 100 15.65 -8.34 6.91
N HIS A 101 14.88 -8.47 5.83
CA HIS A 101 13.83 -7.52 5.41
C HIS A 101 12.63 -7.41 6.38
N GLY A 102 12.77 -7.89 7.63
CA GLY A 102 11.93 -7.48 8.75
C GLY A 102 10.57 -8.15 8.80
N HIS A 103 10.44 -9.34 8.21
CA HIS A 103 9.23 -10.15 8.22
C HIS A 103 7.97 -9.39 7.74
N ILE A 104 8.14 -8.40 6.85
CA ILE A 104 7.01 -7.64 6.31
C ILE A 104 6.13 -8.59 5.51
N LEU A 105 4.86 -8.69 5.91
CA LEU A 105 3.86 -9.51 5.24
C LEU A 105 3.16 -8.71 4.13
N MET A 106 2.81 -7.46 4.44
CA MET A 106 2.17 -6.56 3.49
C MET A 106 2.32 -5.09 3.90
N LYS A 107 2.16 -4.23 2.91
CA LYS A 107 2.13 -2.79 3.06
C LYS A 107 1.03 -2.18 2.20
N THR A 108 0.23 -1.28 2.75
CA THR A 108 -0.72 -0.47 1.99
C THR A 108 -0.31 0.99 1.97
N ILE A 109 -0.62 1.67 0.87
CA ILE A 109 -0.49 3.12 0.75
C ILE A 109 -1.77 3.64 0.12
N SER A 110 -2.48 4.52 0.81
CA SER A 110 -3.58 5.29 0.26
C SER A 110 -3.29 6.79 0.39
N GLU A 111 -3.65 7.55 -0.65
CA GLU A 111 -3.32 8.97 -0.73
C GLU A 111 -4.56 9.78 -1.16
N ARG A 112 -4.73 10.94 -0.53
CA ARG A 112 -5.71 11.95 -0.97
C ARG A 112 -4.95 13.18 -1.46
N SER A 113 -5.17 13.54 -2.72
CA SER A 113 -4.55 14.71 -3.34
C SER A 113 -5.49 15.92 -3.34
N CYS A 114 -4.90 17.12 -3.25
CA CYS A 114 -5.55 18.40 -3.53
C CYS A 114 -4.78 19.12 -4.65
N GLU A 115 -5.24 20.31 -5.04
CA GLU A 115 -4.60 21.12 -6.10
C GLU A 115 -3.11 21.43 -5.84
N LEU A 116 -2.68 21.36 -4.59
CA LEU A 116 -1.31 21.66 -4.15
C LEU A 116 -0.43 20.39 -3.98
N GLY A 117 -0.96 19.19 -4.23
CA GLY A 117 -0.24 17.92 -4.08
C GLY A 117 -0.92 16.96 -3.09
N ILE A 118 -0.15 16.06 -2.47
CA ILE A 118 -0.69 15.07 -1.53
C ILE A 118 -1.11 15.79 -0.25
N SER A 119 -2.42 15.84 -0.02
CA SER A 119 -2.99 16.45 1.18
C SER A 119 -2.91 15.49 2.38
N MET A 120 -3.04 14.19 2.14
CA MET A 120 -3.04 13.16 3.17
C MET A 120 -2.51 11.85 2.61
N LYS A 121 -1.76 11.12 3.43
CA LYS A 121 -1.30 9.76 3.17
C LYS A 121 -1.61 8.90 4.37
N ARG A 122 -2.12 7.69 4.14
CA ARG A 122 -2.33 6.66 5.15
C ARG A 122 -1.56 5.41 4.72
N GLU A 123 -0.74 4.89 5.62
CA GLU A 123 0.12 3.72 5.38
C GLU A 123 -0.17 2.68 6.45
N PHE A 124 -0.51 1.46 6.05
CA PHE A 124 -0.45 0.30 6.94
C PHE A 124 0.78 -0.53 6.64
N ARG A 125 1.46 -0.98 7.69
CA ARG A 125 2.52 -1.98 7.62
C ARG A 125 2.17 -3.15 8.51
N VAL A 126 2.21 -4.34 7.94
CA VAL A 126 1.92 -5.59 8.64
C VAL A 126 3.18 -6.43 8.64
N CYS A 127 3.69 -6.74 9.82
CA CYS A 127 4.83 -7.62 10.00
C CYS A 127 4.39 -8.94 10.65
N ASP A 128 5.02 -10.02 10.24
CA ASP A 128 4.88 -11.34 10.82
C ASP A 128 5.91 -11.53 11.94
N GLU A 129 5.47 -11.84 13.16
CA GLU A 129 6.36 -12.11 14.31
C GLU A 129 6.26 -13.56 14.80
N GLY A 130 5.90 -14.49 13.91
CA GLY A 130 5.73 -15.91 14.22
C GLY A 130 4.34 -16.24 14.75
N ASP A 131 4.08 -16.04 16.04
CA ASP A 131 2.78 -16.34 16.68
C ASP A 131 1.77 -15.17 16.58
N LYS A 132 2.28 -13.98 16.30
CA LYS A 132 1.50 -12.73 16.18
C LYS A 132 1.83 -12.01 14.88
N MET A 133 0.97 -11.06 14.54
CA MET A 133 1.27 -10.05 13.53
C MET A 133 1.30 -8.69 14.20
N HIS A 134 2.28 -7.88 13.85
CA HIS A 134 2.37 -6.49 14.24
C HIS A 134 1.76 -5.63 13.12
N VAL A 135 0.71 -4.89 13.43
CA VAL A 135 0.02 -3.98 12.51
C VAL A 135 0.30 -2.56 12.96
N ARG A 136 0.85 -1.75 12.06
CA ARG A 136 1.15 -0.34 12.27
C ARG A 136 0.41 0.49 11.24
N GLU A 137 -0.21 1.58 11.69
CA GLU A 137 -0.81 2.63 10.87
C GLU A 137 -0.06 3.95 11.08
N ASP A 138 0.34 4.58 9.98
CA ASP A 138 0.86 5.93 9.96
C ASP A 138 -0.03 6.82 9.10
N ILE A 139 -0.48 7.96 9.64
CA ILE A 139 -1.24 8.97 8.91
C ILE A 139 -0.37 10.23 8.81
N CYS A 140 -0.14 10.71 7.59
CA CYS A 140 0.65 11.90 7.30
C CYS A 140 -0.21 12.96 6.60
N LYS A 141 0.04 14.24 6.90
CA LYS A 141 -0.61 15.39 6.25
C LYS A 141 0.46 16.40 5.85
N GLY A 142 0.55 16.73 4.56
CA GLY A 142 1.54 17.70 4.07
C GLY A 142 3.02 17.32 4.31
N GLY A 143 3.31 16.02 4.47
CA GLY A 143 4.65 15.51 4.77
C GLY A 143 4.94 15.25 6.25
N ASP A 144 4.11 15.79 7.15
CA ASP A 144 4.25 15.57 8.60
C ASP A 144 3.41 14.39 9.08
N THR A 145 3.96 13.56 9.96
CA THR A 145 3.22 12.48 10.63
C THR A 145 2.24 13.07 11.65
N MET A 146 0.95 12.83 11.44
CA MET A 146 -0.14 13.30 12.30
C MET A 146 -0.49 12.31 13.40
N SER A 147 -0.53 11.02 13.07
CA SER A 147 -0.81 9.96 14.02
C SER A 147 -0.05 8.69 13.67
N HIS A 148 0.19 7.92 14.72
CA HIS A 148 0.81 6.62 14.67
C HIS A 148 0.02 5.71 15.62
N THR A 149 -0.39 4.55 15.13
CA THR A 149 -1.15 3.57 15.92
C THR A 149 -0.65 2.18 15.60
N GLU A 150 -0.49 1.35 16.61
CA GLU A 150 0.06 0.00 16.46
C GLU A 150 -0.70 -1.01 17.32
N ALA A 151 -0.72 -2.26 16.86
CA ALA A 151 -1.34 -3.37 17.56
C ALA A 151 -0.60 -4.68 17.26
N HIS A 152 -0.55 -5.57 18.25
CA HIS A 152 -0.12 -6.95 18.07
C HIS A 152 -1.38 -7.82 18.08
N ILE A 153 -1.68 -8.44 16.95
CA ILE A 153 -2.83 -9.32 16.79
C ILE A 153 -2.38 -10.78 16.75
N PRO A 154 -2.97 -11.68 17.56
CA PRO A 154 -2.66 -13.10 17.49
C PRO A 154 -3.09 -13.65 16.14
N LYS A 155 -2.26 -14.50 15.54
CA LYS A 155 -2.67 -15.21 14.32
C LYS A 155 -3.72 -16.24 14.67
N LYS A 156 -4.97 -16.00 14.26
CA LYS A 156 -5.98 -17.05 14.28
C LYS A 156 -5.74 -17.93 13.07
N PHE A 157 -4.79 -18.87 13.18
CA PHE A 157 -4.69 -19.92 12.19
C PHE A 157 -6.01 -20.69 12.22
N ALA A 158 -6.82 -20.54 11.17
CA ALA A 158 -7.87 -21.51 10.90
C ALA A 158 -7.15 -22.84 10.72
N ALA A 159 -7.17 -23.68 11.75
CA ALA A 159 -6.71 -25.05 11.66
C ALA A 159 -7.57 -25.72 10.58
N THR A 160 -7.10 -25.68 9.33
CA THR A 160 -7.67 -26.48 8.26
C THR A 160 -7.33 -27.91 8.67
N LYS A 161 -8.29 -28.56 9.33
CA LYS A 161 -8.23 -29.99 9.65
C LYS A 161 -7.94 -30.71 8.33
N LYS A 162 -6.72 -31.27 8.21
CA LYS A 162 -6.43 -32.34 7.26
C LYS A 162 -7.09 -33.62 7.74
#